data_AF-A0A3B0TZJ1-F1
#
_entry.id   AF-A0A3B0TZJ1-F1
#
_cell.length_a   1.000
_cell.length_b   1.000
_cell.length_c   1.000
_cell.angle_alpha   90.00
_cell.angle_beta   90.00
_cell.angle_gamma   90.00
#
_symmetry.space_group_name_H-M   'P 1'
#
loop_
_entity.id
_entity.type
_entity.pdbx_description
1 polymer ?
#
loop_
_entity_poly.entity_id
_entity_poly.type
_entity_poly.pdbx_seq_one_letter_code
_entity_poly.pdbx_strand_id
1 'polypeptide(L)'
;MIPVVVRDIVPQPLAFIPDQLPLITYAFLHADWLHLLSNMLFLFVFGDNIEDAMGHFRYFIFYMATAALAAGAHLVMNLTSNGPLIGASGAVAGILGAYIVLYPHARVFVLARIIIPIPLPVPAFWFLGFWIGTQFFYAMFAGEGSVAWWAHIGGMLAGATLALVFKRREVPLFGGK
;
A
#
# COMPACT_ATOMS: atom_id res chain seq x y z
N MET A 1 10.29 -5.91 13.88
CA MET A 1 11.25 -6.56 12.98
C MET A 1 11.82 -5.55 11.98
N ILE A 2 11.09 -4.98 11.01
CA ILE A 2 11.72 -4.08 10.00
C ILE A 2 12.42 -2.85 10.59
N PRO A 3 11.80 -2.02 11.47
CA PRO A 3 12.48 -0.81 11.95
C PRO A 3 13.62 -1.15 12.91
N VAL A 4 13.55 -2.30 13.57
CA VAL A 4 14.47 -2.70 14.63
C VAL A 4 15.74 -3.34 14.08
N VAL A 5 15.62 -4.17 13.03
CA VAL A 5 16.76 -4.83 12.37
C VAL A 5 17.57 -3.80 11.58
N VAL A 6 16.92 -2.97 10.76
CA VAL A 6 17.58 -1.94 9.94
C VAL A 6 18.30 -0.87 10.79
N ARG A 7 17.96 -0.76 12.07
CA ARG A 7 18.56 0.21 13.01
C ARG A 7 19.52 -0.40 14.02
N ASP A 8 19.87 -1.69 13.89
CA ASP A 8 20.76 -2.39 14.81
C ASP A 8 20.29 -2.40 16.29
N ILE A 9 18.98 -2.26 16.55
CA ILE A 9 18.42 -2.14 17.91
C ILE A 9 18.31 -3.50 18.62
N VAL A 10 18.18 -4.58 17.85
CA VAL A 10 18.26 -5.98 18.34
C VAL A 10 19.56 -6.58 17.82
N PRO A 11 20.27 -7.39 18.63
CA PRO A 11 21.56 -7.97 18.25
C PRO A 11 21.42 -8.95 17.09
N GLN A 12 21.46 -8.38 15.89
CA GLN A 12 21.57 -9.00 14.57
C GLN A 12 20.37 -9.86 14.13
N PRO A 13 19.91 -9.74 12.87
CA PRO A 13 19.16 -10.83 12.26
C PRO A 13 20.06 -12.08 12.21
N LEU A 14 19.47 -13.26 11.94
CA LEU A 14 20.24 -14.48 11.71
C LEU A 14 21.43 -14.17 10.79
N ALA A 15 22.66 -14.56 11.16
CA ALA A 15 23.93 -14.07 10.58
C ALA A 15 24.09 -14.18 9.04
N PHE A 16 23.15 -14.84 8.36
CA PHE A 16 23.08 -15.05 6.93
C PHE A 16 21.96 -14.25 6.23
N ILE A 17 21.17 -13.46 6.96
CA ILE A 17 20.07 -12.64 6.42
C ILE A 17 20.53 -11.18 6.35
N PRO A 18 20.55 -10.57 5.14
CA PRO A 18 20.89 -9.15 5.01
C PRO A 18 19.89 -8.24 5.74
N ASP A 19 20.39 -7.18 6.39
CA ASP A 19 19.56 -6.22 7.14
C ASP A 19 18.55 -5.47 6.27
N GLN A 20 18.78 -5.41 4.95
CA GLN A 20 17.91 -4.76 3.99
C GLN A 20 16.76 -5.66 3.53
N LEU A 21 16.88 -6.98 3.70
CA LEU A 21 15.87 -7.95 3.25
C LEU A 21 14.46 -7.66 3.84
N PRO A 22 14.32 -7.26 5.12
CA PRO A 22 13.06 -6.84 5.71
C PRO A 22 12.37 -5.65 5.02
N LEU A 23 13.06 -4.82 4.23
CA LEU A 23 12.42 -3.74 3.46
C LEU A 23 11.46 -4.26 2.38
N ILE A 24 11.58 -5.54 2.03
CA ILE A 24 10.71 -6.21 1.05
C ILE A 24 9.92 -7.33 1.73
N THR A 25 10.57 -8.19 2.50
CA THR A 25 9.96 -9.46 2.96
C THR A 25 8.81 -9.26 3.95
N TYR A 26 8.74 -8.09 4.60
CA TYR A 26 7.62 -7.77 5.48
C TYR A 26 6.26 -7.73 4.79
N ALA A 27 6.24 -7.39 3.50
CA ALA A 27 5.02 -7.28 2.71
C ALA A 27 4.31 -8.64 2.59
N PHE A 28 5.02 -9.73 2.87
CA PHE A 28 4.50 -11.10 2.80
C PHE A 28 4.08 -11.65 4.17
N LEU A 29 4.36 -10.93 5.26
CA LEU A 29 3.97 -11.32 6.61
C LEU A 29 2.66 -10.63 6.99
N HIS A 30 1.78 -11.33 7.70
CA HIS A 30 0.51 -10.78 8.17
C HIS A 30 0.30 -11.13 9.64
N ALA A 31 -0.26 -10.19 10.39
CA ALA A 31 -0.47 -10.34 11.83
C ALA A 31 -1.59 -11.34 12.17
N ASP A 32 -2.59 -11.43 11.29
CA ASP A 32 -3.78 -12.26 11.47
C ASP A 32 -4.50 -12.49 10.12
N TRP A 33 -5.51 -13.35 10.15
CA TRP A 33 -6.30 -13.71 8.96
C TRP A 33 -7.08 -12.55 8.38
N LEU A 34 -7.67 -11.68 9.20
CA LEU A 34 -8.43 -10.54 8.71
C LEU A 34 -7.49 -9.56 7.99
N HIS A 35 -6.29 -9.34 8.52
CA HIS A 35 -5.27 -8.52 7.89
C HIS A 35 -4.85 -9.11 6.52
N LEU A 36 -4.62 -10.41 6.42
CA LEU A 36 -4.32 -11.07 5.15
C LEU A 36 -5.48 -10.95 4.16
N LEU A 37 -6.69 -11.35 4.56
CA LEU A 37 -7.87 -11.33 3.69
C LEU A 37 -8.20 -9.92 3.20
N SER A 38 -8.04 -8.91 4.05
CA SER A 38 -8.24 -7.51 3.64
C SER A 38 -7.25 -7.11 2.55
N ASN A 39 -5.95 -7.40 2.72
CA ASN A 39 -4.96 -7.11 1.69
C ASN A 39 -5.28 -7.83 0.37
N MET A 40 -5.63 -9.12 0.45
CA MET A 40 -5.97 -9.91 -0.74
C MET A 40 -7.23 -9.37 -1.43
N LEU A 41 -8.22 -8.90 -0.68
CA LEU A 41 -9.41 -8.25 -1.24
C LEU A 41 -9.05 -6.98 -2.02
N PHE A 42 -8.19 -6.11 -1.46
CA PHE A 42 -7.75 -4.91 -2.19
C PHE A 42 -6.93 -5.26 -3.44
N LEU A 43 -6.05 -6.27 -3.37
CA LEU A 43 -5.32 -6.75 -4.55
C LEU A 43 -6.27 -7.33 -5.59
N PHE A 44 -7.28 -8.08 -5.18
CA PHE A 44 -8.28 -8.64 -6.09
C PHE A 44 -9.11 -7.55 -6.78
N VAL A 45 -9.53 -6.52 -6.05
CA VAL A 45 -10.40 -5.45 -6.58
C VAL A 45 -9.64 -4.43 -7.42
N PHE A 46 -8.41 -4.09 -7.05
CA PHE A 46 -7.65 -2.99 -7.66
C PHE A 46 -6.39 -3.44 -8.39
N GLY A 47 -5.82 -4.57 -8.00
CA GLY A 47 -4.55 -5.08 -8.54
C GLY A 47 -4.65 -5.47 -10.00
N ASP A 48 -5.73 -6.17 -10.39
CA ASP A 48 -6.12 -6.48 -11.77
C ASP A 48 -5.90 -5.28 -12.71
N ASN A 49 -6.56 -4.15 -12.43
CA ASN A 49 -6.55 -3.03 -13.36
C ASN A 49 -5.16 -2.41 -13.48
N ILE A 50 -4.41 -2.37 -12.38
CA ILE A 50 -3.05 -1.84 -12.37
C ILE A 50 -2.09 -2.79 -13.06
N GLU A 51 -2.28 -4.09 -12.90
CA GLU A 51 -1.52 -5.11 -13.61
C GLU A 51 -1.77 -5.03 -15.12
N ASP A 52 -3.02 -4.89 -15.56
CA ASP A 52 -3.37 -4.68 -16.97
C ASP A 52 -2.75 -3.39 -17.52
N ALA A 53 -2.76 -2.32 -16.70
CA ALA A 53 -2.17 -1.04 -17.07
C ALA A 53 -0.65 -1.10 -17.28
N MET A 54 0.05 -2.05 -16.65
CA MET A 54 1.52 -2.12 -16.62
C MET A 54 2.09 -3.33 -17.37
N GLY A 55 1.36 -4.44 -17.38
CA GLY A 55 1.82 -5.81 -17.66
C GLY A 55 2.44 -6.50 -16.44
N HIS A 56 2.29 -7.84 -16.39
CA HIS A 56 2.64 -8.69 -15.25
C HIS A 56 4.02 -8.41 -14.63
N PHE A 57 5.08 -8.36 -15.46
CA PHE A 57 6.44 -8.17 -14.95
C PHE A 57 6.68 -6.77 -14.37
N ARG A 58 6.16 -5.73 -15.03
CA ARG A 58 6.28 -4.34 -14.55
C ARG A 58 5.45 -4.13 -13.30
N TYR A 59 4.27 -4.75 -13.23
CA TYR A 59 3.44 -4.77 -12.02
C TYR A 59 4.15 -5.41 -10.83
N PHE A 60 4.80 -6.56 -11.02
CA PHE A 60 5.59 -7.20 -9.97
C PHE A 60 6.69 -6.27 -9.44
N ILE A 61 7.48 -5.65 -10.33
CA ILE A 61 8.53 -4.70 -9.92
C ILE A 61 7.91 -3.48 -9.22
N PHE A 62 6.80 -2.95 -9.75
CA PHE A 62 6.08 -1.84 -9.15
C PHE A 62 5.61 -2.16 -7.72
N TYR A 63 5.06 -3.36 -7.50
CA TYR A 63 4.66 -3.82 -6.17
C TYR A 63 5.85 -3.84 -5.22
N MET A 64 6.97 -4.45 -5.64
CA MET A 64 8.17 -4.53 -4.79
C MET A 64 8.76 -3.14 -4.49
N ALA A 65 8.77 -2.24 -5.47
CA ALA A 65 9.25 -0.88 -5.31
C ALA A 65 8.37 -0.06 -4.35
N THR A 66 7.05 -0.19 -4.46
CA THR A 66 6.12 0.50 -3.54
C THR A 66 6.22 -0.05 -2.12
N ALA A 67 6.42 -1.37 -1.95
CA ALA A 67 6.72 -1.97 -0.64
C ALA A 67 7.99 -1.37 -0.02
N ALA A 68 9.10 -1.32 -0.78
CA ALA A 68 10.36 -0.77 -0.29
C ALA A 68 10.23 0.71 0.12
N LEU A 69 9.57 1.51 -0.71
CA LEU A 69 9.36 2.94 -0.45
C LEU A 69 8.40 3.18 0.71
N ALA A 70 7.38 2.34 0.89
CA ALA A 70 6.52 2.35 2.06
C ALA A 70 7.30 2.06 3.35
N ALA A 71 8.15 1.03 3.34
CA ALA A 71 9.03 0.72 4.47
C ALA A 71 9.98 1.88 4.78
N GLY A 72 10.60 2.47 3.75
CA GLY A 72 11.47 3.64 3.89
C GLY A 72 10.75 4.85 4.49
N ALA A 73 9.56 5.18 4.00
CA ALA A 73 8.76 6.27 4.55
C ALA A 73 8.39 6.03 6.02
N HIS A 74 7.97 4.80 6.36
CA HIS A 74 7.68 4.45 7.74
C HIS A 74 8.92 4.56 8.64
N LEU A 75 10.09 4.13 8.15
CA LEU A 75 11.35 4.22 8.87
C LEU A 75 11.74 5.67 9.17
N VAL A 76 11.63 6.56 8.18
CA VAL A 76 11.97 7.98 8.31
C VAL A 76 11.02 8.70 9.26
N MET A 77 9.73 8.36 9.23
CA MET A 77 8.72 9.04 10.05
C MET A 77 8.62 8.51 11.48
N ASN A 78 9.20 7.35 11.78
CA ASN A 78 9.12 6.72 13.10
C ASN A 78 10.50 6.37 13.64
N LEU A 79 11.47 7.30 13.60
CA LEU A 79 12.88 7.09 13.99
C LEU A 79 13.08 6.49 15.38
N THR A 80 12.11 6.69 16.29
CA THR A 80 12.16 6.20 17.68
C THR A 80 11.33 4.94 17.92
N SER A 81 10.47 4.55 16.97
CA SER A 81 9.58 3.40 17.17
C SER A 81 10.30 2.08 16.94
N ASN A 82 10.07 1.13 17.85
CA ASN A 82 10.64 -0.23 17.83
C ASN A 82 9.59 -1.28 17.43
N GLY A 83 8.42 -0.86 16.97
CA GLY A 83 7.35 -1.76 16.53
C GLY A 83 7.73 -2.54 15.27
N PRO A 84 7.23 -3.77 15.07
CA PRO A 84 7.38 -4.45 13.80
C PRO A 84 6.49 -3.80 12.73
N LEU A 85 7.06 -3.49 11.57
CA LEU A 85 6.28 -3.25 10.35
C LEU A 85 6.01 -4.62 9.70
N ILE A 86 4.74 -4.92 9.46
CA ILE A 86 4.24 -6.22 8.97
C ILE A 86 3.04 -5.93 8.07
N GLY A 87 2.96 -6.55 6.90
CA GLY A 87 1.78 -6.50 6.04
C GLY A 87 2.05 -5.98 4.63
N ALA A 88 1.34 -6.55 3.66
CA ALA A 88 1.30 -6.11 2.27
C ALA A 88 0.75 -4.68 2.09
N SER A 89 0.15 -4.10 3.13
CA SER A 89 -0.69 -2.90 3.05
C SER A 89 0.04 -1.67 2.53
N GLY A 90 1.35 -1.54 2.72
CA GLY A 90 2.17 -0.49 2.10
C GLY A 90 2.20 -0.59 0.56
N ALA A 91 2.43 -1.80 0.03
CA ALA A 91 2.41 -2.05 -1.41
C ALA A 91 1.00 -1.92 -1.99
N VAL A 92 -0.01 -2.42 -1.27
CA VAL A 92 -1.42 -2.24 -1.60
C VAL A 92 -1.78 -0.76 -1.65
N ALA A 93 -1.35 0.04 -0.67
CA ALA A 93 -1.56 1.49 -0.69
C ALA A 93 -0.92 2.13 -1.94
N GLY A 94 0.22 1.61 -2.41
CA GLY A 94 0.83 2.01 -3.69
C GLY A 94 -0.04 1.67 -4.90
N ILE A 95 -0.64 0.48 -4.94
CA ILE A 95 -1.62 0.12 -5.97
C ILE A 95 -2.80 1.10 -5.95
N LEU A 96 -3.33 1.45 -4.77
CA LEU A 96 -4.42 2.43 -4.65
C LEU A 96 -4.00 3.84 -5.09
N GLY A 97 -2.77 4.25 -4.78
CA GLY A 97 -2.19 5.50 -5.26
C GLY A 97 -2.10 5.55 -6.79
N ALA A 98 -1.63 4.47 -7.41
CA ALA A 98 -1.65 4.33 -8.87
C ALA A 98 -3.07 4.33 -9.44
N TYR A 99 -4.01 3.69 -8.75
CA TYR A 99 -5.41 3.58 -9.18
C TYR A 99 -6.10 4.94 -9.24
N ILE A 100 -5.85 5.84 -8.29
CA ILE A 100 -6.37 7.22 -8.37
C ILE A 100 -5.82 7.95 -9.59
N VAL A 101 -4.55 7.75 -9.93
CA VAL A 101 -3.91 8.42 -11.06
C VAL A 101 -4.41 7.88 -12.39
N LEU A 102 -4.59 6.57 -12.51
CA LEU A 102 -4.95 5.93 -13.79
C LEU A 102 -6.45 5.83 -14.01
N TYR A 103 -7.22 5.59 -12.95
CA TYR A 103 -8.64 5.24 -13.00
C TYR A 103 -9.52 6.05 -12.03
N PRO A 104 -9.39 7.40 -11.93
CA PRO A 104 -10.13 8.19 -10.94
C PRO A 104 -11.66 8.10 -11.08
N HIS A 105 -12.14 7.82 -12.30
CA HIS A 105 -13.56 7.75 -12.63
C HIS A 105 -14.13 6.32 -12.65
N ALA A 106 -13.30 5.29 -12.42
CA ALA A 106 -13.78 3.92 -12.31
C ALA A 106 -14.76 3.81 -11.13
N ARG A 107 -15.80 2.99 -11.28
CA ARG A 107 -16.81 2.82 -10.22
C ARG A 107 -16.44 1.65 -9.34
N VAL A 108 -16.14 1.93 -8.08
CA VAL A 108 -15.95 0.93 -7.04
C VAL A 108 -17.31 0.66 -6.41
N PHE A 109 -17.73 -0.60 -6.37
CA PHE A 109 -18.97 -0.98 -5.71
C PHE A 109 -18.72 -1.14 -4.21
N VAL A 110 -19.15 -0.16 -3.44
CA VAL A 110 -19.03 -0.20 -1.97
C VAL A 110 -20.28 -0.84 -1.41
N LEU A 111 -20.08 -1.78 -0.48
CA LEU A 111 -21.16 -2.39 0.29
C LEU A 111 -21.62 -1.40 1.36
N ALA A 112 -22.69 -0.65 1.07
CA ALA A 112 -23.16 0.42 1.94
C ALA A 112 -23.78 -0.07 3.27
N ARG A 113 -24.07 -1.37 3.39
CA ARG A 113 -24.69 -1.96 4.58
C ARG A 113 -24.29 -3.44 4.69
N ILE A 114 -23.84 -3.85 5.88
CA ILE A 114 -23.36 -5.22 6.15
C ILE A 114 -24.51 -6.25 6.12
N ILE A 115 -25.72 -5.84 6.55
CA ILE A 115 -26.88 -6.76 6.68
C ILE A 115 -27.65 -6.91 5.35
N ILE A 116 -27.74 -5.84 4.55
CA ILE A 116 -28.34 -5.90 3.21
C ILE A 116 -27.32 -5.28 2.26
N PRO A 117 -26.54 -6.09 1.51
CA PRO A 117 -25.50 -5.57 0.65
C PRO A 117 -26.12 -4.77 -0.50
N ILE A 118 -26.20 -3.45 -0.36
CA ILE A 118 -26.60 -2.54 -1.44
C ILE A 118 -25.30 -2.07 -2.11
N PRO A 119 -25.00 -2.53 -3.34
CA PRO A 119 -23.81 -2.10 -4.06
C PRO A 119 -24.03 -0.67 -4.53
N LEU A 120 -23.35 0.28 -3.89
CA LEU A 120 -23.35 1.67 -4.34
C LEU A 120 -22.12 1.91 -5.23
N PRO A 121 -22.30 2.21 -6.53
CA PRO A 121 -21.20 2.57 -7.39
C PRO A 121 -20.70 3.97 -7.01
N VAL A 122 -19.52 4.04 -6.42
CA VAL A 122 -18.85 5.29 -6.06
C VAL A 122 -17.64 5.47 -6.97
N PRO A 123 -17.44 6.64 -7.60
CA PRO A 123 -16.20 6.90 -8.32
C PRO A 123 -14.98 6.67 -7.41
N ALA A 124 -13.97 5.97 -7.93
CA ALA A 124 -12.78 5.58 -7.19
C ALA A 124 -12.10 6.78 -6.52
N PHE A 125 -12.09 7.93 -7.18
CA PHE A 125 -11.59 9.18 -6.62
C PHE A 125 -12.22 9.53 -5.26
N TRP A 126 -13.55 9.42 -5.11
CA TRP A 126 -14.22 9.77 -3.86
C TRP A 126 -13.97 8.72 -2.77
N PHE A 127 -14.11 7.45 -3.12
CA PHE A 127 -13.91 6.35 -2.18
C PHE A 127 -12.47 6.30 -1.68
N LEU A 128 -11.50 6.29 -2.61
CA LEU A 128 -10.09 6.25 -2.28
C LEU A 128 -9.66 7.58 -1.66
N GLY A 129 -10.13 8.73 -2.16
CA GLY A 129 -9.83 10.04 -1.56
C GLY A 129 -10.24 10.13 -0.09
N PHE A 130 -11.43 9.64 0.26
CA PHE A 130 -11.85 9.52 1.65
C PHE A 130 -10.92 8.59 2.46
N TRP A 131 -10.64 7.39 1.95
CA TRP A 131 -9.74 6.44 2.61
C TRP A 131 -8.32 6.98 2.80
N ILE A 132 -7.79 7.73 1.83
CA ILE A 132 -6.51 8.43 1.93
C ILE A 132 -6.55 9.47 3.04
N GLY A 133 -7.62 10.27 3.10
CA GLY A 133 -7.82 11.26 4.16
C GLY A 133 -7.75 10.64 5.55
N THR A 134 -8.33 9.44 5.74
CA THR A 134 -8.23 8.74 7.03
C THR A 134 -6.80 8.29 7.34
N GLN A 135 -5.99 7.92 6.35
CA GLN A 135 -4.58 7.55 6.58
C GLN A 135 -3.79 8.73 7.16
N PHE A 136 -3.94 9.93 6.57
CA PHE A 136 -3.29 11.15 7.06
C PHE A 136 -3.81 11.55 8.45
N PHE A 137 -5.13 11.48 8.66
CA PHE A 137 -5.74 11.75 9.95
C PHE A 137 -5.14 10.83 11.04
N TYR A 138 -5.16 9.51 10.84
CA TYR A 138 -4.65 8.61 11.85
C TYR A 138 -3.12 8.70 12.02
N ALA A 139 -2.36 8.97 10.96
CA ALA A 139 -0.93 9.23 11.07
C ALA A 139 -0.60 10.41 12.01
N MET A 140 -1.47 11.43 12.04
CA MET A 140 -1.28 12.63 12.85
C MET A 140 -1.86 12.52 14.25
N PHE A 141 -3.00 11.82 14.41
CA PHE A 141 -3.81 11.88 15.63
C PHE A 141 -3.88 10.57 16.41
N ALA A 142 -3.54 9.41 15.82
CA ALA A 142 -3.67 8.12 16.49
C ALA A 142 -2.49 7.75 17.39
N GLY A 143 -1.36 8.47 17.29
CA GLY A 143 -0.12 8.11 17.99
C GLY A 143 0.48 6.78 17.51
N GLU A 144 1.37 6.20 18.32
CA GLU A 144 1.91 4.86 18.06
C GLU A 144 0.83 3.80 18.26
N GLY A 145 0.61 2.96 17.25
CA GLY A 145 -0.39 1.90 17.26
C GLY A 145 -0.01 0.72 16.37
N SER A 146 -0.90 -0.27 16.27
CA SER A 146 -0.66 -1.49 15.48
C SER A 146 -0.65 -1.26 13.96
N VAL A 147 -1.12 -0.11 13.49
CA VAL A 147 -1.22 0.23 12.06
C VAL A 147 -0.10 1.18 11.65
N ALA A 148 0.64 0.79 10.62
CA ALA A 148 1.74 1.57 10.08
C ALA A 148 1.26 2.66 9.11
N TRP A 149 0.56 3.68 9.61
CA TRP A 149 -0.03 4.75 8.78
C TRP A 149 0.97 5.42 7.83
N TRP A 150 2.20 5.67 8.30
CA TRP A 150 3.28 6.24 7.48
C TRP A 150 3.73 5.32 6.34
N ALA A 151 3.61 4.00 6.49
CA ALA A 151 3.86 3.06 5.40
C ALA A 151 2.77 3.19 4.32
N HIS A 152 1.50 3.34 4.71
CA HIS A 152 0.41 3.52 3.75
C HIS A 152 0.57 4.83 2.97
N ILE A 153 0.87 5.94 3.65
CA ILE A 153 1.09 7.24 3.01
C ILE A 153 2.29 7.16 2.05
N GLY A 154 3.42 6.62 2.50
CA GLY A 154 4.61 6.48 1.66
C GLY A 154 4.38 5.59 0.45
N GLY A 155 3.75 4.43 0.65
CA GLY A 155 3.40 3.50 -0.42
C GLY A 155 2.49 4.14 -1.46
N MET A 156 1.46 4.86 -1.01
CA MET A 156 0.51 5.55 -1.89
C MET A 156 1.14 6.66 -2.72
N LEU A 157 1.97 7.52 -2.12
CA LEU A 157 2.70 8.56 -2.85
C LEU A 157 3.69 7.93 -3.84
N ALA A 158 4.40 6.88 -3.43
CA ALA A 158 5.27 6.10 -4.31
C ALA A 158 4.49 5.50 -5.48
N GLY A 159 3.33 4.90 -5.21
CA GLY A 159 2.50 4.29 -6.25
C GLY A 159 1.95 5.30 -7.25
N ALA A 160 1.44 6.44 -6.77
CA ALA A 160 0.94 7.52 -7.61
C ALA A 160 2.02 8.08 -8.54
N THR A 161 3.25 8.23 -8.04
CA THR A 161 4.38 8.75 -8.81
C THR A 161 4.97 7.70 -9.76
N LEU A 162 5.20 6.47 -9.28
CA LEU A 162 5.71 5.38 -10.10
C LEU A 162 4.73 4.99 -11.22
N ALA A 163 3.42 5.15 -11.03
CA ALA A 163 2.44 4.90 -12.08
C ALA A 163 2.71 5.70 -13.37
N LEU A 164 3.27 6.90 -13.25
CA LEU A 164 3.61 7.77 -14.40
C LEU A 164 4.64 7.12 -15.33
N VAL A 165 5.54 6.30 -14.79
CA VAL A 165 6.62 5.64 -15.54
C VAL A 165 6.38 4.15 -15.75
N PHE A 166 5.60 3.49 -14.89
CA PHE A 166 5.31 2.06 -14.95
C PHE A 166 4.10 1.69 -15.81
N LYS A 167 3.18 2.62 -16.09
CA LYS A 167 2.07 2.35 -17.02
C LYS A 167 2.58 2.03 -18.43
N ARG A 168 1.79 1.32 -19.21
CA ARG A 168 1.94 1.21 -20.67
C ARG A 168 1.70 2.58 -21.32
N ARG A 169 2.29 2.81 -22.50
CA ARG A 169 2.25 4.15 -23.13
C ARG A 169 0.82 4.54 -23.51
N GLU A 170 0.04 3.55 -23.91
CA GLU A 170 -1.33 3.65 -24.43
C GLU A 170 -2.36 3.92 -23.32
N VAL A 171 -2.03 3.58 -22.08
CA VAL A 171 -2.92 3.82 -20.93
C VAL A 171 -2.87 5.31 -20.59
N PRO A 172 -3.97 6.07 -20.71
CA PRO A 172 -3.96 7.49 -20.39
C PRO A 172 -3.89 7.71 -18.88
N LEU A 173 -3.36 8.87 -18.48
CA LEU A 173 -3.53 9.34 -17.11
C LEU A 173 -4.97 9.85 -16.92
N PHE A 174 -5.45 9.80 -15.69
CA PHE A 174 -6.74 10.33 -15.25
C PHE A 174 -7.95 9.82 -16.06
N GLY A 175 -7.86 8.59 -16.57
CA GLY A 175 -8.94 7.97 -17.34
C GLY A 175 -9.12 8.50 -18.76
N GLY A 176 -8.16 9.26 -19.31
CA GLY A 176 -8.16 9.67 -20.72
C GLY A 176 -9.24 10.66 -21.10
N LYS A 177 -9.68 11.49 -20.15
CA LYS A 177 -10.57 12.61 -20.37
C LYS A 177 -9.82 13.93 -20.26
#